data_AF-A0A7Y7WTP4-F1
#
_entry.id   AF-A0A7Y7WTP4-F1
#
_cell.length_a   1.000
_cell.length_b   1.000
_cell.length_c   1.000
_cell.angle_alpha   90.00
_cell.angle_beta   90.00
_cell.angle_gamma   90.00
#
_symmetry.space_group_name_H-M   'P 1'
#
loop_
_entity.id
_entity.type
_entity.pdbx_description
1 polymer ?
#
loop_
_entity_poly.entity_id
_entity_poly.type
_entity_poly.pdbx_seq_one_letter_code
_entity_poly.pdbx_strand_id
1 'polypeptide(L)'
;MDIVSKTKPAAETETTAGLVKLSSEALVIEEVDDTTAVTPKKLLQKFAAYIGPATEPAFGWVKVATQVLTNAGVDDSTMVTPKKLATAVRGQTLTAFTRAGAAPSFTLSPVPAITAYAVNQRFQVTFNAAGTAPTLNVSGVRLCTKTF
;
A
#
# COMPACT_ATOMS: atom_id res chain seq x y z
N MET A 1 -8.96 -68.32 -26.32
CA MET A 1 -9.08 -66.87 -26.55
C MET A 1 -9.55 -66.29 -25.23
N ASP A 2 -8.60 -65.87 -24.40
CA ASP A 2 -8.94 -65.35 -23.07
C ASP A 2 -9.45 -63.92 -23.25
N ILE A 3 -10.74 -63.74 -22.98
CA ILE A 3 -11.33 -62.43 -22.84
C ILE A 3 -10.76 -61.88 -21.53
N VAL A 4 -9.73 -61.05 -21.63
CA VAL A 4 -9.25 -60.26 -20.49
C VAL A 4 -10.46 -59.51 -19.94
N SER A 5 -10.93 -59.92 -18.76
CA SER A 5 -11.96 -59.20 -18.03
C SER A 5 -11.42 -57.80 -17.79
N LYS A 6 -12.05 -56.78 -18.36
CA LYS A 6 -11.75 -55.39 -18.03
C LYS A 6 -12.26 -55.10 -16.63
N THR A 7 -11.49 -55.51 -15.62
CA THR A 7 -11.74 -55.13 -14.23
C THR A 7 -11.67 -53.61 -14.16
N LYS A 8 -12.69 -52.98 -13.55
CA LYS A 8 -12.71 -51.52 -13.34
C LYS A 8 -11.39 -51.12 -12.68
N PRO A 9 -10.64 -50.14 -13.22
CA PRO A 9 -9.38 -49.71 -12.62
C PRO A 9 -9.60 -49.30 -11.16
N ALA A 10 -8.62 -49.62 -10.32
CA ALA A 10 -8.64 -49.27 -8.90
C ALA A 10 -8.78 -47.75 -8.73
N ALA A 11 -9.38 -47.33 -7.60
CA ALA A 11 -9.41 -45.92 -7.24
C ALA A 11 -7.98 -45.39 -7.10
N GLU A 12 -7.72 -44.22 -7.68
CA GLU A 12 -6.45 -43.50 -7.53
C GLU A 12 -6.17 -43.20 -6.06
N THR A 13 -4.91 -43.38 -5.66
CA THR A 13 -4.38 -42.99 -4.36
C THR A 13 -3.01 -42.34 -4.58
N GLU A 14 -2.45 -41.67 -3.56
CA GLU A 14 -1.11 -41.08 -3.64
C GLU A 14 0.00 -42.08 -4.04
N THR A 15 -0.26 -43.38 -3.86
CA THR A 15 0.68 -44.46 -4.16
C THR A 15 0.25 -45.39 -5.30
N THR A 16 -0.94 -45.21 -5.89
CA THR A 16 -1.49 -46.14 -6.89
C THR A 16 -2.15 -45.40 -8.04
N ALA A 17 -1.73 -45.72 -9.27
CA ALA A 17 -2.33 -45.17 -10.48
C ALA A 17 -3.78 -45.66 -10.66
N GLY A 18 -4.70 -44.73 -10.95
CA GLY A 18 -6.14 -44.96 -11.14
C GLY A 18 -6.76 -43.97 -12.13
N LEU A 19 -8.10 -43.95 -12.23
CA LEU A 19 -8.86 -43.04 -13.10
C LEU A 19 -9.43 -41.85 -12.31
N VAL A 20 -8.75 -40.70 -12.36
CA VAL A 20 -9.15 -39.51 -11.60
C VAL A 20 -10.38 -38.80 -12.15
N LYS A 21 -11.27 -38.37 -11.24
CA LYS A 21 -12.39 -37.48 -11.59
C LYS A 21 -11.92 -36.03 -11.70
N LEU A 22 -12.51 -35.29 -12.62
CA LEU A 22 -12.28 -33.85 -12.73
C LEU A 22 -13.03 -33.12 -11.61
N SER A 23 -12.35 -32.21 -10.92
CA SER A 23 -12.91 -31.46 -9.80
C SER A 23 -14.08 -30.55 -10.22
N SER A 24 -14.98 -30.18 -9.31
CA SER A 24 -16.01 -29.16 -9.58
C SER A 24 -15.46 -27.75 -9.27
N GLU A 25 -16.18 -26.70 -9.66
CA GLU A 25 -15.77 -25.33 -9.32
C GLU A 25 -15.82 -25.09 -7.80
N ALA A 26 -16.85 -25.62 -7.12
CA ALA A 26 -17.00 -25.52 -5.66
C ALA A 26 -15.85 -26.21 -4.92
N LEU A 27 -15.48 -27.43 -5.33
CA LEU A 27 -14.41 -28.20 -4.68
C LEU A 27 -13.03 -27.50 -4.78
N VAL A 28 -12.76 -26.84 -5.91
CA VAL A 28 -11.50 -26.10 -6.11
C VAL A 28 -11.44 -24.82 -5.26
N ILE A 29 -12.57 -24.18 -5.01
CA ILE A 29 -12.67 -22.93 -4.23
C ILE A 29 -12.70 -23.22 -2.72
N GLU A 30 -13.34 -24.31 -2.31
CA GLU A 30 -13.42 -24.73 -0.90
C GLU A 30 -12.12 -25.39 -0.40
N GLU A 31 -11.28 -25.89 -1.31
CA GLU A 31 -9.94 -26.45 -1.03
C GLU A 31 -9.95 -27.69 -0.11
N VAL A 32 -11.07 -28.41 -0.03
CA VAL A 32 -11.23 -29.55 0.90
C VAL A 32 -10.89 -30.90 0.27
N ASP A 33 -10.96 -31.03 -1.06
CA ASP A 33 -10.84 -32.31 -1.76
C ASP A 33 -9.48 -32.48 -2.46
N ASP A 34 -8.71 -33.48 -2.03
CA ASP A 34 -7.42 -33.89 -2.59
C ASP A 34 -7.52 -35.06 -3.58
N THR A 35 -8.73 -35.59 -3.82
CA THR A 35 -8.97 -36.79 -4.64
C THR A 35 -9.31 -36.48 -6.10
N THR A 36 -9.45 -35.19 -6.47
CA THR A 36 -9.87 -34.78 -7.82
C THR A 36 -8.82 -33.96 -8.57
N ALA A 37 -8.82 -34.08 -9.91
CA ALA A 37 -7.89 -33.37 -10.77
C ALA A 37 -8.42 -31.99 -11.20
N VAL A 38 -7.56 -30.97 -11.06
CA VAL A 38 -7.81 -29.58 -11.47
C VAL A 38 -7.47 -29.39 -12.96
N THR A 39 -8.29 -28.62 -13.67
CA THR A 39 -8.04 -28.25 -15.08
C THR A 39 -7.55 -26.80 -15.19
N PRO A 40 -6.90 -26.39 -16.30
CA PRO A 40 -6.44 -25.00 -16.47
C PRO A 40 -7.55 -23.96 -16.29
N LYS A 41 -8.79 -24.28 -16.72
CA LYS A 41 -9.97 -23.42 -16.52
C LYS A 41 -10.27 -23.19 -15.03
N LYS A 42 -10.23 -24.24 -14.22
CA LYS A 42 -10.52 -24.18 -12.78
C LYS A 42 -9.41 -23.49 -11.99
N LEU A 43 -8.16 -23.65 -12.43
CA LEU A 43 -7.04 -22.91 -11.87
C LEU A 43 -7.19 -21.40 -12.11
N LEU A 44 -7.59 -20.99 -13.32
CA LEU A 44 -7.87 -19.59 -13.61
C LEU A 44 -9.02 -19.04 -12.76
N GLN A 45 -10.09 -19.82 -12.58
CA GLN A 45 -11.23 -19.45 -11.73
C GLN A 45 -10.82 -19.27 -10.26
N LYS A 46 -9.97 -20.15 -9.73
CA LYS A 46 -9.40 -20.00 -8.38
C LYS A 46 -8.63 -18.70 -8.21
N PHE A 47 -7.77 -18.34 -9.17
CA PHE A 47 -7.04 -17.08 -9.12
C PHE A 47 -7.95 -15.86 -9.15
N ALA A 48 -9.04 -15.90 -9.93
CA ALA A 48 -10.02 -14.82 -9.97
C ALA A 48 -10.85 -14.70 -8.68
N ALA A 49 -11.19 -15.83 -8.04
CA ALA A 49 -11.97 -15.86 -6.82
C ALA A 49 -11.15 -15.50 -5.57
N TYR A 50 -9.88 -15.90 -5.51
CA TYR A 50 -9.06 -15.79 -4.31
C TYR A 50 -8.20 -14.51 -4.28
N ILE A 51 -7.90 -13.91 -5.43
CA ILE A 51 -6.99 -12.77 -5.48
C ILE A 51 -7.70 -11.54 -6.03
N GLY A 52 -8.42 -10.85 -5.15
CA GLY A 52 -8.98 -9.52 -5.38
C GLY A 52 -7.94 -8.40 -5.28
N PRO A 53 -8.35 -7.13 -5.42
CA PRO A 53 -7.49 -6.00 -5.06
C PRO A 53 -7.15 -6.05 -3.56
N ALA A 54 -5.92 -5.70 -3.19
CA ALA A 54 -5.56 -5.63 -1.78
C ALA A 54 -6.34 -4.49 -1.08
N THR A 55 -6.73 -4.74 0.16
CA THR A 55 -7.37 -3.75 1.05
C THR A 55 -6.73 -3.86 2.43
N GLU A 56 -6.93 -2.88 3.32
CA GLU A 56 -6.34 -2.93 4.68
C GLU A 56 -6.58 -4.25 5.43
N PRO A 57 -7.77 -4.87 5.41
CA PRO A 57 -7.99 -6.14 6.09
C PRO A 57 -7.68 -7.39 5.25
N ALA A 58 -7.44 -7.27 3.94
CA ALA A 58 -7.35 -8.42 3.04
C ALA A 58 -6.19 -8.35 2.04
N PHE A 59 -5.47 -9.47 1.93
CA PHE A 59 -4.43 -9.66 0.92
C PHE A 59 -4.99 -9.59 -0.50
N GLY A 60 -4.21 -9.09 -1.45
CA GLY A 60 -4.61 -9.02 -2.85
C GLY A 60 -3.54 -8.42 -3.75
N TRP A 61 -3.90 -8.19 -5.02
CA TRP A 61 -3.05 -7.49 -5.98
C TRP A 61 -3.10 -5.99 -5.74
N VAL A 62 -1.96 -5.33 -5.95
CA VAL A 62 -1.85 -3.87 -5.89
C VAL A 62 -1.32 -3.35 -7.21
N LYS A 63 -1.90 -2.26 -7.70
CA LYS A 63 -1.35 -1.55 -8.86
C LYS A 63 -0.22 -0.63 -8.41
N VAL A 64 0.79 -0.47 -9.26
CA VAL A 64 1.87 0.47 -9.00
C VAL A 64 1.39 1.89 -9.31
N ALA A 65 1.50 2.79 -8.33
CA ALA A 65 1.13 4.19 -8.44
C ALA A 65 1.90 4.88 -9.59
N THR A 66 1.25 5.83 -10.27
CA THR A 66 1.93 6.77 -11.18
C THR A 66 2.65 7.86 -10.38
N GLN A 67 3.53 8.64 -11.03
CA GLN A 67 4.15 9.78 -10.35
C GLN A 67 3.11 10.83 -9.93
N VAL A 68 2.06 11.03 -10.73
CA VAL A 68 0.96 11.96 -10.41
C VAL A 68 0.23 11.52 -9.16
N LEU A 69 -0.12 10.24 -9.05
CA LEU A 69 -0.78 9.69 -7.87
C LEU A 69 0.11 9.79 -6.62
N THR A 70 1.41 9.49 -6.77
CA THR A 70 2.40 9.62 -5.68
C THR A 70 2.51 11.06 -5.19
N ASN A 71 2.48 12.03 -6.12
CA ASN A 71 2.57 13.46 -5.81
C ASN A 71 1.29 14.01 -5.17
N ALA A 72 0.12 13.46 -5.54
CA ALA A 72 -1.16 13.84 -4.98
C ALA A 72 -1.33 13.30 -3.54
N GLY A 73 -0.84 12.08 -3.26
CA GLY A 73 -0.86 11.49 -1.92
C GLY A 73 -2.25 11.17 -1.38
N VAL A 74 -3.22 10.91 -2.26
CA VAL A 74 -4.63 10.65 -1.90
C VAL A 74 -5.09 9.22 -2.17
N ASP A 75 -4.34 8.47 -2.98
CA ASP A 75 -4.72 7.11 -3.40
C ASP A 75 -4.16 6.07 -2.44
N ASP A 76 -5.06 5.34 -1.80
CA ASP A 76 -4.76 4.28 -0.83
C ASP A 76 -4.85 2.87 -1.43
N SER A 77 -5.09 2.77 -2.75
CA SER A 77 -5.22 1.48 -3.46
C SER A 77 -3.98 1.10 -4.27
N THR A 78 -2.94 1.93 -4.26
CA THR A 78 -1.73 1.73 -5.08
C THR A 78 -0.43 1.76 -4.29
N MET A 79 0.57 1.02 -4.77
CA MET A 79 1.90 0.95 -4.15
C MET A 79 2.89 1.91 -4.81
N VAL A 80 3.71 2.57 -4.00
CA VAL A 80 4.78 3.46 -4.47
C VAL A 80 6.08 2.69 -4.65
N THR A 81 6.80 2.96 -5.76
CA THR A 81 8.13 2.37 -6.00
C THR A 81 9.25 3.30 -5.50
N PRO A 82 10.45 2.79 -5.16
CA PRO A 82 11.56 3.62 -4.67
C PRO A 82 11.91 4.80 -5.59
N LYS A 83 11.84 4.60 -6.92
CA LYS A 83 12.06 5.68 -7.90
C LYS A 83 11.06 6.84 -7.74
N LYS A 84 9.79 6.55 -7.50
CA LYS A 84 8.73 7.57 -7.41
C LYS A 84 8.81 8.31 -6.08
N LEU A 85 9.11 7.58 -5.00
CA LEU A 85 9.42 8.15 -3.71
C LEU A 85 10.62 9.09 -3.79
N ALA A 86 11.73 8.67 -4.40
CA ALA A 86 12.92 9.51 -4.57
C ALA A 86 12.62 10.79 -5.37
N THR A 87 11.82 10.71 -6.44
CA THR A 87 11.38 11.89 -7.21
C THR A 87 10.55 12.85 -6.37
N ALA A 88 9.54 12.35 -5.65
CA ALA A 88 8.65 13.18 -4.82
C ALA A 88 9.41 13.86 -3.67
N VAL A 89 10.34 13.15 -3.03
CA VAL A 89 11.18 13.67 -1.94
C VAL A 89 12.14 14.74 -2.46
N ARG A 90 12.84 14.48 -3.57
CA ARG A 90 13.77 15.45 -4.18
C ARG A 90 13.05 16.70 -4.68
N GLY A 91 11.86 16.52 -5.24
CA GLY A 91 11.02 17.61 -5.72
C GLY A 91 10.26 18.36 -4.63
N GLN A 92 10.29 17.89 -3.38
CA GLN A 92 9.48 18.44 -2.27
C GLN A 92 8.02 18.64 -2.68
N THR A 93 7.45 17.65 -3.37
CA THR A 93 6.16 17.82 -4.06
C THR A 93 4.97 17.94 -3.11
N LEU A 94 5.11 17.44 -1.88
CA LEU A 94 4.13 17.61 -0.81
C LEU A 94 4.54 18.80 0.05
N THR A 95 3.60 19.74 0.26
CA THR A 95 3.84 20.91 1.10
C THR A 95 3.53 20.57 2.56
N ALA A 96 4.57 20.40 3.37
CA ALA A 96 4.40 20.18 4.81
C ALA A 96 4.12 21.48 5.58
N PHE A 97 4.65 22.63 5.09
CA PHE A 97 4.47 23.94 5.70
C PHE A 97 4.41 25.01 4.62
N THR A 98 3.49 25.96 4.73
CA THR A 98 3.58 27.23 3.99
C THR A 98 4.30 28.27 4.84
N ARG A 99 5.09 29.13 4.18
CA ARG A 99 5.80 30.24 4.84
C ARG A 99 5.23 31.57 4.36
N ALA A 100 5.11 32.55 5.25
CA ALA A 100 4.77 33.92 4.90
C ALA A 100 5.46 34.93 5.85
N GLY A 101 5.24 36.22 5.59
CA GLY A 101 5.83 37.32 6.35
C GLY A 101 7.15 37.85 5.78
N ALA A 102 7.62 38.94 6.36
CA ALA A 102 8.87 39.63 6.03
C ALA A 102 9.64 39.93 7.33
N ALA A 103 10.96 40.12 7.25
CA ALA A 103 11.76 40.43 8.43
C ALA A 103 11.15 41.62 9.22
N PRO A 104 11.07 41.53 10.56
CA PRO A 104 11.59 40.47 11.44
C PRO A 104 10.60 39.32 11.74
N SER A 105 9.41 39.29 11.13
CA SER A 105 8.34 38.35 11.47
C SER A 105 8.04 37.36 10.34
N PHE A 106 8.27 36.08 10.61
CA PHE A 106 7.95 35.00 9.68
C PHE A 106 6.89 34.07 10.29
N THR A 107 5.95 33.62 9.46
CA THR A 107 4.91 32.65 9.85
C THR A 107 5.13 31.33 9.12
N LEU A 108 4.95 30.24 9.85
CA LEU A 108 4.86 28.89 9.28
C LEU A 108 3.49 28.30 9.59
N SER A 109 2.78 27.88 8.54
CA SER A 109 1.52 27.15 8.66
C SER A 109 1.73 25.70 8.20
N PRO A 110 1.93 24.75 9.13
CA PRO A 110 1.88 23.32 8.87
C PRO A 110 0.59 22.90 8.15
N VAL A 111 0.68 21.85 7.33
CA VAL A 111 -0.45 21.20 6.68
C VAL A 111 -0.43 19.70 7.02
N PRO A 112 -1.42 19.17 7.76
CA PRO A 112 -2.50 19.88 8.46
C PRO A 112 -2.01 20.80 9.58
N ALA A 113 -2.81 21.81 9.94
CA ALA A 113 -2.44 22.78 10.97
C ALA A 113 -2.34 22.12 12.36
N ILE A 114 -1.36 22.57 13.15
CA ILE A 114 -1.13 22.06 14.49
C ILE A 114 -2.07 22.78 15.45
N THR A 115 -2.97 22.03 16.08
CA THR A 115 -3.97 22.58 17.01
C THR A 115 -3.42 22.78 18.42
N ALA A 116 -2.39 22.03 18.81
CA ALA A 116 -1.68 22.16 20.09
C ALA A 116 -0.23 21.69 19.97
N TYR A 117 0.70 22.32 20.72
CA TYR A 117 2.08 21.83 20.78
C TYR A 117 2.17 20.59 21.68
N ALA A 118 2.87 19.57 21.19
CA ALA A 118 3.20 18.38 21.96
C ALA A 118 4.62 18.48 22.54
N VAL A 119 4.87 17.78 23.67
CA VAL A 119 6.22 17.65 24.20
C VAL A 119 7.15 17.03 23.15
N ASN A 120 8.39 17.50 23.06
CA ASN A 120 9.39 17.07 22.07
C ASN A 120 9.07 17.38 20.60
N GLN A 121 8.10 18.25 20.31
CA GLN A 121 7.87 18.74 18.96
C GLN A 121 8.99 19.71 18.53
N ARG A 122 9.66 19.43 17.40
CA ARG A 122 10.80 20.23 16.90
C ARG A 122 10.51 20.77 15.49
N PHE A 123 10.72 22.09 15.31
CA PHE A 123 10.70 22.74 14.01
C PHE A 123 12.12 23.20 13.68
N GLN A 124 12.67 22.71 12.56
CA GLN A 124 13.97 23.14 12.06
C GLN A 124 13.73 24.14 10.93
N VAL A 125 14.20 25.37 11.11
CA VAL A 125 13.94 26.48 10.17
C VAL A 125 15.24 27.23 9.92
N THR A 126 15.46 27.61 8.66
CA THR A 126 16.58 28.47 8.25
C THR A 126 15.99 29.81 7.83
N PHE A 127 16.38 30.88 8.51
CA PHE A 127 15.99 32.23 8.14
C PHE A 127 16.94 32.74 7.05
N ASN A 128 16.39 33.28 5.96
CA ASN A 128 17.14 33.79 4.81
C ASN A 128 17.49 35.28 4.93
N ALA A 129 17.16 35.93 6.06
CA ALA A 129 17.48 37.33 6.34
C ALA A 129 17.72 37.55 7.84
N ALA A 130 18.64 38.45 8.18
CA ALA A 130 18.88 38.87 9.56
C ALA A 130 17.76 39.81 10.03
N GLY A 131 17.25 39.60 11.25
CA GLY A 131 16.30 40.49 11.92
C GLY A 131 16.79 40.78 13.33
N THR A 132 16.52 41.98 13.85
CA THR A 132 16.94 42.41 15.19
C THR A 132 16.08 41.84 16.32
N ALA A 133 14.90 41.29 15.99
CA ALA A 133 14.00 40.59 16.92
C ALA A 133 13.19 39.51 16.17
N PRO A 134 13.81 38.42 15.69
CA PRO A 134 13.12 37.44 14.87
C PRO A 134 12.08 36.69 15.71
N THR A 135 10.84 36.71 15.25
CA THR A 135 9.74 35.98 15.89
C THR A 135 9.18 34.94 14.94
N LEU A 136 9.18 33.68 15.36
CA LEU A 136 8.58 32.59 14.61
C LEU A 136 7.21 32.27 15.18
N ASN A 137 6.16 32.46 14.37
CA ASN A 137 4.81 32.01 14.71
C ASN A 137 4.50 30.71 13.97
N VAL A 138 4.13 29.65 14.71
CA VAL A 138 3.73 28.36 14.14
C VAL A 138 2.24 28.15 14.40
N SER A 139 1.44 28.08 13.33
CA SER A 139 -0.03 27.89 13.39
C SER A 139 -0.80 28.93 14.23
N GLY A 140 -0.23 30.07 14.61
CA GLY A 140 -0.92 31.06 15.44
C GLY A 140 -1.03 30.68 16.92
N VAL A 141 -0.46 29.55 17.34
CA VAL A 141 -0.63 28.99 18.70
C VAL A 141 0.32 29.65 19.71
N ARG A 142 1.51 30.11 19.29
CA ARG A 142 2.39 31.00 20.09
C ARG A 142 3.50 31.64 19.24
N LEU A 143 4.01 32.79 19.71
CA LEU A 143 5.21 33.47 19.22
C LEU A 143 6.47 32.89 19.90
N CYS A 144 7.37 32.29 19.13
CA CYS A 144 8.72 31.95 19.60
C CYS A 144 9.65 33.13 19.33
N THR A 145 9.92 33.94 20.36
CA THR A 145 10.96 34.98 20.36
C THR A 145 12.30 34.35 20.69
N LYS A 146 13.27 34.41 19.78
CA LYS A 146 14.65 34.01 20.08
C LYS A 146 15.50 35.26 20.22
N THR A 147 15.84 35.61 21.45
CA THR A 147 16.92 36.59 21.72
C THR A 147 18.23 35.87 21.41
N PHE A 148 19.02 36.40 20.47
CA PHE A 148 20.37 35.90 20.19
C PHE A 148 21.35 36.39 21.25
#